data_AF-A0A7Z9PVC1-F1
#
_entry.id   AF-A0A7Z9PVC1-F1
#
_cell.length_a   1.000
_cell.length_b   1.000
_cell.length_c   1.000
_cell.angle_alpha   90.00
_cell.angle_beta   90.00
_cell.angle_gamma   90.00
#
_symmetry.space_group_name_H-M   'P 1'
#
loop_
_entity.id
_entity.type
_entity.pdbx_description
1 polymer ?
#
loop_
_entity_poly.entity_id
_entity_poly.type
_entity_poly.pdbx_seq_one_letter_code
_entity_poly.pdbx_strand_id
1 'polypeptide(L)'
;MKKFQSTCIASALTCGFAFTTPLSAAEFEVTGFVEPELQVFPNRGNVAGQKQFNSSVALEVTAELFWDNGDQFIVFKPFARLDQNDDNRTHADIRELKYTYVNGDWEFRVGIDKVFWGVTEVAHLVDIINQTDQVESLDGEEKLGQPMISVSTVQDFGIFDFYLLPYFRERTFQSRGGRPAFDIPV
;
A
#
# COMPACT_ATOMS: atom_id res chain seq x y z
N MET A 1 -7.54 -12.40 37.37
CA MET A 1 -8.51 -11.44 36.78
C MET A 1 -8.17 -11.29 35.31
N LYS A 2 -8.93 -11.93 34.42
CA LYS A 2 -8.68 -11.94 32.97
C LYS A 2 -9.19 -10.63 32.36
N LYS A 3 -8.30 -9.78 31.85
CA LYS A 3 -8.67 -8.58 31.09
C LYS A 3 -9.09 -9.02 29.69
N PHE A 4 -10.38 -8.87 29.39
CA PHE A 4 -10.91 -8.98 28.04
C PHE A 4 -10.30 -7.86 27.18
N GLN A 5 -9.56 -8.21 26.14
CA GLN A 5 -9.21 -7.29 25.07
C GLN A 5 -10.43 -7.19 24.15
N SER A 6 -11.10 -6.04 24.17
CA SER A 6 -12.19 -5.72 23.25
C SER A 6 -11.64 -4.77 22.20
N THR A 7 -11.33 -5.32 21.03
CA THR A 7 -11.11 -4.57 19.80
C THR A 7 -12.47 -4.12 19.29
N CYS A 8 -12.68 -2.81 19.13
CA CYS A 8 -13.90 -2.26 18.53
C CYS A 8 -13.65 -1.91 17.06
N ILE A 9 -14.58 -2.38 16.24
CA ILE A 9 -14.58 -2.38 14.78
C ILE A 9 -14.68 -0.96 14.23
N ALA A 10 -13.78 -0.60 13.31
CA ALA A 10 -13.88 0.59 12.47
C ALA A 10 -14.87 0.31 11.33
N SER A 11 -15.89 1.15 11.16
CA SER A 11 -16.75 1.13 9.98
C SER A 11 -16.24 2.16 8.98
N ALA A 12 -15.55 1.69 7.94
CA ALA A 12 -15.19 2.47 6.77
C ALA A 12 -16.33 2.43 5.74
N LEU A 13 -16.78 3.59 5.28
CA LEU A 13 -17.73 3.71 4.17
C LEU A 13 -16.93 4.02 2.90
N THR A 14 -16.57 3.00 2.14
CA THR A 14 -15.80 3.13 0.88
C THR A 14 -16.75 3.50 -0.26
N CYS A 15 -16.57 4.68 -0.87
CA CYS A 15 -17.23 5.04 -2.12
C CYS A 15 -16.22 4.93 -3.27
N GLY A 16 -16.32 3.88 -4.09
CA GLY A 16 -15.55 3.74 -5.32
C GLY A 16 -16.26 4.42 -6.50
N PHE A 17 -15.49 5.11 -7.34
CA PHE A 17 -15.94 5.62 -8.64
C PHE A 17 -15.10 4.97 -9.74
N ALA A 18 -15.73 4.55 -10.83
CA ALA A 18 -15.08 4.03 -12.02
C ALA A 18 -15.52 4.88 -13.22
N PHE A 19 -14.55 5.41 -13.98
CA PHE A 19 -14.79 6.07 -15.26
C PHE A 19 -13.93 5.39 -16.32
N THR A 20 -14.56 4.92 -17.40
CA THR A 20 -13.88 4.37 -18.57
C THR A 20 -14.10 5.33 -19.75
N THR A 21 -13.03 5.68 -20.46
CA THR A 21 -13.12 6.42 -21.72
C THR A 21 -12.31 5.72 -22.79
N PRO A 22 -12.90 5.31 -23.93
CA PRO A 22 -12.14 4.72 -25.02
C PRO A 22 -11.40 5.85 -25.76
N LEU A 23 -10.07 5.87 -25.65
CA LEU A 23 -9.21 6.76 -26.43
C LEU A 23 -8.39 5.92 -27.40
N SER A 24 -8.98 5.61 -28.56
CA SER A 24 -8.36 5.03 -29.77
C SER A 24 -7.11 4.16 -29.52
N ALA A 25 -7.30 2.84 -29.46
CA ALA A 25 -6.29 1.79 -29.24
C ALA A 25 -5.61 1.76 -27.85
N ALA A 26 -5.84 2.78 -27.01
CA ALA A 26 -5.47 2.75 -25.61
C ALA A 26 -6.71 2.70 -24.72
N GLU A 27 -6.66 1.86 -23.69
CA GLU A 27 -7.67 1.76 -22.65
C GLU A 27 -7.18 2.47 -21.40
N PHE A 28 -8.01 3.31 -20.81
CA PHE A 28 -7.69 4.05 -19.61
C PHE A 28 -8.72 3.76 -18.54
N GLU A 29 -8.23 3.30 -17.38
CA GLU A 29 -9.04 2.97 -16.21
C GLU A 29 -8.58 3.80 -15.02
N VAL A 30 -9.56 4.32 -14.29
CA VAL A 30 -9.30 5.02 -13.03
C VAL A 30 -10.22 4.48 -11.96
N THR A 31 -9.62 4.02 -10.87
CA THR A 31 -10.29 3.57 -9.66
C THR A 31 -9.68 4.28 -8.45
N GLY A 32 -10.29 4.14 -7.29
CA GLY A 32 -9.77 4.77 -6.07
C GLY A 32 -10.80 4.84 -4.98
N PHE A 33 -10.38 5.36 -3.83
CA PHE A 33 -11.24 5.54 -2.67
C PHE A 33 -10.84 6.78 -1.87
N VAL A 34 -11.82 7.29 -1.12
CA VAL A 34 -11.62 8.26 -0.04
C VAL A 34 -12.11 7.60 1.25
N GLU A 35 -11.28 7.63 2.28
CA GLU A 35 -11.55 6.99 3.56
C GLU A 35 -11.50 8.01 4.69
N PRO A 36 -12.65 8.53 5.14
CA PRO A 36 -12.72 9.26 6.39
C PRO A 36 -12.72 8.27 7.56
N GLU A 37 -11.88 8.52 8.56
CA GLU A 37 -11.69 7.68 9.72
C GLU A 37 -11.88 8.48 11.02
N LEU A 38 -12.55 7.88 12.00
CA LEU A 38 -12.69 8.41 13.35
C LEU A 38 -12.34 7.33 14.37
N GLN A 39 -11.31 7.58 15.17
CA GLN A 39 -10.85 6.67 16.23
C GLN A 39 -11.17 7.24 17.61
N VAL A 40 -11.78 6.41 18.47
CA VAL A 40 -12.12 6.76 19.86
C VAL A 40 -11.46 5.77 20.80
N PHE A 41 -10.62 6.29 21.71
CA PHE A 41 -9.88 5.49 22.67
C PHE A 41 -10.47 5.66 24.08
N PRO A 42 -11.15 4.63 24.63
CA PRO A 42 -11.79 4.72 25.94
C PRO A 42 -10.79 4.90 27.09
N ASN A 43 -9.57 4.41 26.90
CA ASN A 43 -8.49 4.50 27.88
C ASN A 43 -7.47 5.58 27.52
N ARG A 44 -6.85 6.16 28.56
CA ARG A 44 -5.71 7.06 28.41
C ARG A 44 -4.56 6.35 27.67
N GLY A 45 -3.82 7.11 26.88
CA GLY A 45 -2.64 6.62 26.18
C GLY A 45 -1.55 6.17 27.15
N ASN A 46 -0.68 5.28 26.67
CA ASN A 46 0.47 4.80 27.44
C ASN A 46 1.57 5.87 27.52
N VAL A 47 1.58 6.84 26.59
CA VAL A 47 2.56 7.93 26.50
C VAL A 47 1.86 9.28 26.69
N ALA A 48 2.54 10.22 27.37
CA ALA A 48 2.04 11.58 27.54
C ALA A 48 1.93 12.30 26.18
N GLY A 49 0.77 12.89 25.89
CA GLY A 49 0.49 13.58 24.62
C GLY A 49 -0.54 12.86 23.73
N GLN A 50 -0.72 11.55 23.91
CA GLN A 50 -1.69 10.75 23.17
C GLN A 50 -3.13 11.15 23.46
N LYS A 51 -3.88 11.50 22.41
CA LYS A 51 -5.29 11.92 22.52
C LYS A 51 -6.24 10.72 22.59
N GLN A 52 -7.46 10.98 23.07
CA GLN A 52 -8.54 9.99 23.14
C GLN A 52 -9.44 9.97 21.90
N PHE A 53 -9.33 11.00 21.06
CA PHE A 53 -10.06 11.13 19.82
C PHE A 53 -9.07 11.44 18.73
N ASN A 54 -9.18 10.77 17.59
CA ASN A 54 -8.43 11.06 16.39
C ASN A 54 -9.35 11.00 15.17
N SER A 55 -9.14 11.91 14.23
CA SER A 55 -9.78 11.86 12.91
C SER A 55 -8.72 11.90 11.84
N SER A 56 -8.90 11.10 10.79
CA SER A 56 -8.04 11.13 9.62
C SER A 56 -8.86 11.02 8.34
N VAL A 57 -8.26 11.41 7.21
CA VAL A 57 -8.82 11.16 5.89
C VAL A 57 -7.71 10.66 4.97
N ALA A 58 -7.95 9.55 4.30
CA ALA A 58 -7.08 9.02 3.25
C ALA A 58 -7.71 9.12 1.87
N LEU A 59 -6.87 9.23 0.85
CA LEU A 59 -7.21 9.21 -0.55
C LEU A 59 -6.21 8.31 -1.27
N GLU A 60 -6.72 7.35 -2.03
CA GLU A 60 -5.93 6.61 -3.00
C GLU A 60 -6.61 6.70 -4.37
N VAL A 61 -5.82 6.91 -5.40
CA VAL A 61 -6.27 6.84 -6.79
C VAL A 61 -5.37 5.86 -7.51
N THR A 62 -5.94 5.01 -8.34
CA THR A 62 -5.22 4.13 -9.26
C THR A 62 -5.60 4.53 -10.67
N ALA A 63 -4.62 4.93 -11.46
CA ALA A 63 -4.77 5.23 -12.87
C ALA A 63 -3.97 4.22 -13.69
N GLU A 64 -4.63 3.56 -14.62
CA GLU A 64 -4.06 2.51 -15.46
C GLU A 64 -4.26 2.86 -16.93
N LEU A 65 -3.19 2.77 -17.70
CA LEU A 65 -3.21 3.01 -19.14
C LEU A 65 -2.67 1.76 -19.83
N PHE A 66 -3.51 1.12 -20.63
CA PHE A 66 -3.18 -0.07 -21.42
C PHE A 66 -3.13 0.29 -22.89
N TRP A 67 -2.21 -0.29 -23.63
CA TRP A 67 -2.15 -0.21 -25.09
C TRP A 67 -1.59 -1.51 -25.66
N ASP A 68 -1.53 -1.60 -27.00
CA ASP A 68 -1.03 -2.80 -27.69
C ASP A 68 -1.80 -4.07 -27.30
N ASN A 69 -3.14 -3.98 -27.32
CA ASN A 69 -4.06 -5.03 -26.84
C ASN A 69 -3.85 -5.47 -25.38
N GLY A 70 -3.21 -4.64 -24.55
CA GLY A 70 -2.96 -4.92 -23.14
C GLY A 70 -1.56 -5.49 -22.85
N ASP A 71 -0.74 -5.72 -23.88
CA ASP A 71 0.64 -6.20 -23.72
C ASP A 71 1.57 -5.12 -23.14
N GLN A 72 1.17 -3.85 -23.18
CA GLN A 72 1.90 -2.76 -22.57
C GLN A 72 0.98 -1.92 -21.69
N PHE A 73 1.42 -1.63 -20.47
CA PHE A 73 0.64 -0.81 -19.57
C PHE A 73 1.46 -0.04 -18.55
N ILE A 74 0.87 1.07 -18.09
CA ILE A 74 1.38 1.89 -16.99
C ILE A 74 0.35 1.89 -15.87
N VAL A 75 0.83 1.70 -14.64
CA VAL A 75 0.03 1.87 -13.42
C VAL A 75 0.62 3.01 -12.62
N PHE A 76 -0.22 3.96 -12.19
CA PHE A 76 0.12 5.03 -11.27
C PHE A 76 -0.86 5.04 -10.10
N LYS A 77 -0.35 4.84 -8.89
CA LYS A 77 -1.12 4.77 -7.65
C LYS A 77 -0.60 5.76 -6.60
N PRO A 78 -0.99 7.05 -6.67
CA PRO A 78 -0.74 7.99 -5.60
C PRO A 78 -1.64 7.73 -4.39
N PHE A 79 -1.07 7.91 -3.21
CA PHE A 79 -1.73 7.79 -1.92
C PHE A 79 -1.44 9.04 -1.07
N ALA A 80 -2.43 9.51 -0.33
CA ALA A 80 -2.21 10.53 0.69
C ALA A 80 -3.13 10.34 1.88
N ARG A 81 -2.61 10.62 3.08
CA ARG A 81 -3.39 10.68 4.32
C ARG A 81 -3.12 11.99 5.04
N LEU A 82 -4.17 12.54 5.62
CA LEU A 82 -4.11 13.64 6.59
C LEU A 82 -4.65 13.14 7.93
N ASP A 83 -3.81 13.15 8.95
CA ASP A 83 -4.16 12.72 10.31
C ASP A 83 -4.11 13.91 11.27
N GLN A 84 -5.08 14.00 12.17
CA GLN A 84 -5.20 15.14 13.08
C GLN A 84 -4.13 15.15 14.18
N ASN A 85 -3.71 13.99 14.68
CA ASN A 85 -2.91 13.90 15.91
C ASN A 85 -1.57 13.18 15.73
N ASP A 86 -1.32 12.56 14.59
CA ASP A 86 -0.05 11.93 14.25
C ASP A 86 0.57 12.54 12.98
N ASP A 87 1.57 13.39 13.16
CA ASP A 87 2.28 14.06 12.06
C ASP A 87 2.97 13.05 11.12
N ASN A 88 3.45 11.91 11.64
CA ASN A 88 4.07 10.88 10.80
C ASN A 88 3.03 10.14 9.94
N ARG A 89 1.77 10.12 10.37
CA ARG A 89 0.63 9.54 9.62
C ARG A 89 0.06 10.47 8.58
N THR A 90 0.36 11.76 8.67
CA THR A 90 0.12 12.71 7.59
C THR A 90 1.22 12.61 6.55
N HIS A 91 0.96 11.97 5.42
CA HIS A 91 1.94 11.82 4.34
C HIS A 91 1.29 11.69 2.97
N ALA A 92 2.12 11.86 1.94
CA ALA A 92 1.79 11.52 0.57
C ALA A 92 2.88 10.60 0.03
N ASP A 93 2.49 9.56 -0.70
CA ASP A 93 3.39 8.59 -1.30
C ASP A 93 2.90 8.17 -2.69
N ILE A 94 3.82 7.68 -3.51
CA ILE A 94 3.50 6.96 -4.74
C ILE A 94 3.64 5.48 -4.41
N ARG A 95 2.50 4.80 -4.22
CA ARG A 95 2.45 3.37 -3.90
C ARG A 95 2.92 2.52 -5.06
N GLU A 96 2.53 2.90 -6.28
CA GLU A 96 2.98 2.25 -7.51
C GLU A 96 3.15 3.30 -8.61
N LEU A 97 4.22 3.16 -9.38
CA LEU A 97 4.43 3.86 -10.64
C LEU A 97 5.29 2.94 -11.50
N LYS A 98 4.67 2.11 -12.31
CA LYS A 98 5.37 1.07 -13.08
C LYS A 98 4.93 1.07 -14.51
N TYR A 99 5.88 0.73 -15.37
CA TYR A 99 5.63 0.35 -16.76
C TYR A 99 5.88 -1.15 -16.88
N THR A 100 4.94 -1.84 -17.53
CA THR A 100 5.02 -3.27 -17.81
C THR A 100 4.93 -3.51 -19.32
N TYR A 101 5.78 -4.42 -19.80
CA TYR A 101 5.75 -4.93 -21.16
C TYR A 101 5.75 -6.46 -21.15
N VAL A 102 4.73 -7.04 -21.76
CA VAL A 102 4.54 -8.47 -21.95
C VAL A 102 4.87 -8.82 -23.40
N ASN A 103 5.64 -9.88 -23.60
CA ASN A 103 5.95 -10.42 -24.92
C ASN A 103 6.03 -11.95 -24.85
N GLY A 104 4.91 -12.60 -25.14
CA GLY A 104 4.78 -14.06 -25.05
C GLY A 104 5.09 -14.54 -23.63
N ASP A 105 6.15 -15.33 -23.49
CA ASP A 105 6.57 -15.92 -22.22
C ASP A 105 7.48 -15.00 -21.38
N TRP A 106 7.65 -13.74 -21.76
CA TRP A 106 8.47 -12.76 -21.06
C TRP A 106 7.64 -11.58 -20.57
N GLU A 107 7.93 -11.13 -19.37
CA GLU A 107 7.36 -9.92 -18.79
C GLU A 107 8.47 -9.05 -18.20
N PHE A 108 8.49 -7.78 -18.57
CA PHE A 108 9.44 -6.79 -18.10
C PHE A 108 8.70 -5.72 -17.33
N ARG A 109 9.12 -5.42 -16.10
CA ARG A 109 8.59 -4.31 -15.31
C ARG A 109 9.69 -3.37 -14.87
N VAL A 110 9.41 -2.07 -14.91
CA VAL A 110 10.30 -1.03 -14.41
C VAL A 110 9.52 0.06 -13.69
N GLY A 111 10.00 0.47 -12.52
CA GLY A 111 9.43 1.56 -11.75
C GLY A 111 9.30 1.22 -10.27
N ILE A 112 8.27 1.74 -9.63
CA ILE A 112 7.92 1.50 -8.23
C ILE A 112 6.75 0.51 -8.21
N ASP A 113 6.95 -0.66 -7.62
CA ASP A 113 5.97 -1.75 -7.68
C ASP A 113 5.92 -2.56 -6.37
N LYS A 114 4.82 -3.28 -6.16
CA LYS A 114 4.60 -4.20 -5.03
C LYS A 114 4.58 -5.64 -5.55
N VAL A 115 5.50 -6.46 -5.05
CA VAL A 115 5.61 -7.88 -5.37
C VAL A 115 4.70 -8.66 -4.43
N PHE A 116 3.75 -9.39 -5.00
CA PHE A 116 2.84 -10.26 -4.25
C PHE A 116 3.21 -11.72 -4.49
N TRP A 117 3.55 -12.43 -3.42
CA TRP A 117 3.93 -13.84 -3.45
C TRP A 117 2.72 -14.78 -3.25
N GLY A 118 1.62 -14.54 -3.96
CA GLY A 118 0.45 -15.45 -3.99
C GLY A 118 -0.30 -15.68 -2.66
N VAL A 119 -1.51 -16.24 -2.77
CA VAL A 119 -2.51 -16.36 -1.68
C VAL A 119 -2.25 -17.55 -0.73
N THR A 120 -1.14 -18.28 -0.88
CA THR A 120 -0.83 -19.44 -0.04
C THR A 120 -0.12 -19.10 1.27
N GLU A 121 0.16 -17.82 1.55
CA GLU A 121 0.71 -17.40 2.82
C GLU A 121 -0.37 -17.14 3.88
N VAL A 122 -0.32 -17.92 4.97
CA VAL A 122 -1.06 -17.63 6.21
C VAL A 122 -0.41 -16.46 6.98
N ALA A 123 0.84 -16.12 6.65
CA ALA A 123 1.59 -14.99 7.17
C ALA A 123 2.62 -14.55 6.11
N HIS A 124 2.87 -13.24 5.97
CA HIS A 124 3.83 -12.61 5.02
C HIS A 124 5.31 -12.94 5.32
N LEU A 125 5.64 -14.22 5.47
CA LEU A 125 6.96 -14.72 5.84
C LEU A 125 7.97 -14.63 4.68
N VAL A 126 7.49 -14.67 3.45
CA VAL A 126 8.27 -14.69 2.20
C VAL A 126 8.24 -13.33 1.50
N ASP A 127 7.43 -12.38 1.98
CA ASP A 127 7.49 -10.99 1.51
C ASP A 127 8.78 -10.30 1.99
N ILE A 128 9.83 -10.47 1.20
CA ILE A 128 11.19 -9.97 1.46
C ILE A 128 11.53 -8.70 0.69
N ILE A 129 10.76 -8.35 -0.36
CA ILE A 129 11.06 -7.23 -1.25
C ILE A 129 10.41 -5.95 -0.73
N ASN A 130 9.11 -6.01 -0.42
CA ASN A 130 8.37 -4.83 -0.04
C ASN A 130 8.40 -4.62 1.48
N GLN A 131 8.73 -3.39 1.89
CA GLN A 131 8.71 -3.04 3.31
C GLN A 131 7.28 -2.77 3.77
N THR A 132 6.95 -3.23 4.98
CA THR A 132 5.69 -2.87 5.64
C THR A 132 5.65 -1.37 5.98
N ASP A 133 4.52 -0.74 5.69
CA ASP A 133 4.17 0.62 6.09
C ASP A 133 3.45 0.59 7.44
N GLN A 134 4.20 0.72 8.53
CA GLN A 134 3.64 0.58 9.89
C GLN A 134 2.79 1.77 10.32
N VAL A 135 2.89 2.88 9.60
CA VAL A 135 2.07 4.06 9.86
C VAL A 135 0.65 3.86 9.33
N GLU A 136 0.53 3.04 8.28
CA GLU A 136 -0.73 2.77 7.60
C GLU A 136 -1.39 1.47 8.04
N SER A 137 -0.59 0.46 8.38
CA SER A 137 -1.09 -0.85 8.81
C SER A 137 -0.42 -1.30 10.10
N LEU A 138 -1.26 -1.62 11.08
CA LEU A 138 -0.84 -2.14 12.39
C LEU A 138 -0.65 -3.66 12.37
N ASP A 139 -1.38 -4.34 11.49
CA ASP A 139 -1.28 -5.76 11.20
C ASP A 139 -0.13 -6.09 10.23
N GLY A 140 0.42 -5.09 9.55
CA GLY A 140 1.56 -5.19 8.65
C GLY A 140 1.23 -5.58 7.21
N GLU A 141 -0.05 -5.53 6.86
CA GLU A 141 -0.64 -5.81 5.55
C GLU A 141 -0.29 -4.73 4.52
N GLU A 142 -0.25 -3.46 4.92
CA GLU A 142 0.12 -2.39 3.99
C GLU A 142 1.62 -2.36 3.71
N LYS A 143 1.96 -2.31 2.43
CA LYS A 143 3.33 -2.33 1.93
C LYS A 143 3.69 -1.05 1.19
N LEU A 144 4.95 -0.66 1.28
CA LEU A 144 5.57 0.39 0.46
C LEU A 144 5.93 -0.16 -0.91
N GLY A 145 5.70 0.65 -1.95
CA GLY A 145 6.15 0.33 -3.30
C GLY A 145 7.67 0.41 -3.40
N GLN A 146 8.29 -0.57 -4.04
CA GLN A 146 9.73 -0.73 -4.10
C GLN A 146 10.24 -0.35 -5.50
N PRO A 147 11.18 0.60 -5.63
CA PRO A 147 11.84 0.87 -6.90
C PRO A 147 12.60 -0.38 -7.37
N MET A 148 12.25 -0.87 -8.55
CA MET A 148 12.82 -2.08 -9.10
C MET A 148 12.76 -2.14 -10.62
N ILE A 149 13.62 -2.99 -11.15
CA ILE A 149 13.49 -3.58 -12.48
C ILE A 149 13.29 -5.08 -12.26
N SER A 150 12.24 -5.64 -12.84
CA SER A 150 11.99 -7.08 -12.77
C SER A 150 11.79 -7.69 -14.15
N VAL A 151 12.24 -8.92 -14.30
CA VAL A 151 12.03 -9.75 -15.49
C VAL A 151 11.46 -11.08 -15.04
N SER A 152 10.30 -11.44 -15.55
CA SER A 152 9.69 -12.76 -15.36
C SER A 152 9.70 -13.53 -16.67
N THR A 153 9.99 -14.82 -16.61
CA THR A 153 9.84 -15.71 -17.76
C THR A 153 9.17 -17.02 -17.38
N VAL A 154 8.21 -17.43 -18.21
CA VAL A 154 7.53 -18.72 -18.09
C VAL A 154 8.26 -19.73 -18.98
N GLN A 155 8.58 -20.89 -18.40
CA GLN A 155 9.20 -22.02 -19.09
C GLN A 155 8.35 -23.27 -18.83
N ASP A 156 8.49 -24.29 -19.68
CA ASP A 156 7.73 -25.55 -19.55
C ASP A 156 7.87 -26.23 -18.18
N PHE A 157 8.94 -25.92 -17.45
CA PHE A 157 9.29 -26.53 -16.17
C PHE A 157 9.17 -25.58 -14.96
N GLY A 158 8.79 -24.32 -15.15
CA GLY A 158 8.64 -23.36 -14.06
C GLY A 158 8.67 -21.89 -14.48
N ILE A 159 8.54 -21.00 -13.50
CA ILE A 159 8.61 -19.55 -13.67
C ILE A 159 9.90 -19.05 -13.02
N PHE A 160 10.58 -18.14 -13.70
CA PHE A 160 11.78 -17.49 -13.18
C PHE A 160 11.58 -16.00 -13.07
N ASP A 161 11.81 -15.47 -11.87
CA ASP A 161 11.73 -14.03 -11.58
C ASP A 161 13.11 -13.49 -11.20
N PHE A 162 13.54 -12.45 -11.89
CA PHE A 162 14.78 -11.74 -11.64
C PHE A 162 14.47 -10.31 -11.20
N TYR A 163 15.08 -9.86 -10.11
CA TYR A 163 14.85 -8.54 -9.54
C TYR A 163 16.17 -7.78 -9.38
N LEU A 164 16.17 -6.51 -9.80
CA LEU A 164 17.21 -5.54 -9.49
C LEU A 164 16.58 -4.41 -8.66
N LEU A 165 17.08 -4.23 -7.44
CA LEU A 165 16.56 -3.28 -6.46
C LEU A 165 17.59 -2.14 -6.24
N PRO A 166 17.55 -1.05 -7.04
CA PRO A 166 18.57 -0.01 -7.01
C PRO A 166 18.50 0.90 -5.78
N TYR A 167 17.33 0.98 -5.12
CA TYR A 167 17.11 1.89 -4.00
C TYR A 167 16.30 1.21 -2.91
N PHE A 168 16.75 1.25 -1.67
CA PHE A 168 16.00 0.73 -0.55
C PHE A 168 15.10 1.81 0.06
N ARG A 169 13.82 1.51 0.26
CA ARG A 169 12.91 2.40 1.00
C ARG A 169 12.90 2.05 2.47
N GLU A 170 13.14 3.04 3.31
CA GLU A 170 13.07 2.89 4.75
C GLU A 170 11.63 2.71 5.24
N ARG A 171 11.49 1.98 6.33
CA ARG A 171 10.21 1.79 7.01
C ARG A 171 9.83 3.04 7.80
N THR A 172 8.58 3.46 7.64
CA THR A 172 7.97 4.55 8.40
C THR A 172 7.47 4.04 9.77
N PHE A 173 7.57 4.88 10.79
CA PHE A 173 7.10 4.57 12.14
C PHE A 173 6.19 5.69 12.67
N GLN A 174 5.24 5.31 13.53
CA GLN A 174 4.33 6.28 14.16
C GLN A 174 5.08 7.29 15.04
N SER A 175 4.55 8.50 15.15
CA SER A 175 5.12 9.49 16.06
C SER A 175 4.83 9.14 17.52
N ARG A 176 5.49 9.82 18.47
CA ARG A 176 5.21 9.67 19.91
C ARG A 176 3.76 10.02 20.29
N GLY A 177 3.12 10.89 19.51
CA GLY A 177 1.71 11.28 19.70
C GLY A 177 0.72 10.30 19.05
N GLY A 178 1.20 9.49 18.11
CA GLY A 178 0.45 8.48 17.38
C GLY A 178 -0.14 7.40 18.27
N ARG A 179 -1.24 6.81 17.81
CA ARG A 179 -1.86 5.65 18.45
C ARG A 179 -2.18 4.61 17.39
N PRO A 180 -1.69 3.37 17.55
CA PRO A 180 -0.80 2.86 18.61
C PRO A 180 0.70 3.16 18.42
N ALA A 181 1.32 3.88 19.36
CA ALA A 181 2.78 4.07 19.36
C ALA A 181 3.54 2.83 19.85
N PHE A 182 4.78 2.67 19.39
CA PHE A 182 5.74 1.73 19.96
C PHE A 182 6.23 2.24 21.33
N ASP A 183 6.37 1.31 22.30
CA ASP A 183 6.87 1.62 23.66
C ASP A 183 8.38 1.96 23.69
N ILE A 184 9.09 1.73 22.59
CA ILE A 184 10.49 2.10 22.41
C ILE A 184 10.60 3.33 21.50
N PRO A 185 11.46 4.31 21.84
CA PRO A 185 11.78 5.38 20.92
C PRO A 185 12.49 4.78 19.69
N VAL A 186 11.83 4.87 18.54
CA VAL A 186 12.35 4.55 17.21
C VAL A 186 12.81 5.81 16.50
#